data_AF-A0A7S1FVK5-F1
#
_entry.id   AF-A0A7S1FVK5-F1
#
_cell.length_a   1.000
_cell.length_b   1.000
_cell.length_c   1.000
_cell.angle_alpha   90.00
_cell.angle_beta   90.00
_cell.angle_gamma   90.00
#
_symmetry.space_group_name_H-M   'P 1'
#
loop_
_entity.id
_entity.type
_entity.pdbx_description
1 polymer ?
#
loop_
_entity_poly.entity_id
_entity_poly.type
_entity_poly.pdbx_seq_one_letter_code
_entity_poly.pdbx_strand_id
1 'polypeptide(L)'
;MVHSSTLPFRRRRIFNFPILLLLLSLKLLHSGAFYDDVFASDDEENGSYDEEEEDSWDEDSDDQVCAADGSCRTNEGRYSVDQLAYLFESPPNNGSEAVDWDEMDGISLFMKSTAQFLPSGRKEKEAVREVIRGTVKYLSGDIGLEPELLERCVDWHDECALWASEGECFGPEAEMMTRECAQSCRSCDSFSVCRLNETSVPAYRDGEMNAMFQQISDGKWDKYNPEVLLRPGDGAEPDDEELPWIVTLDDFLTEEECDALVAQGYEMGYERSSEVSNESSDDPDDFEINEGRTSTNSWCREPCYGDPVVQAVHKKMEEVTGVPQTNYDYLQLLRYEEGQFYGQHHDFLRYQGKNPSGPRILTFFLYLSDVQEGGGTYFSELDVEVKPKKGRALLWPSVADGEWDEPHWWTDHEALPVVKGMKYAANAWIHLYDYKTPFNLGCA
;
A
#
# COMPACT_ATOMS: atom_id res chain seq x y z
N MET A 1 43.05 -35.76 34.60
CA MET A 1 43.92 -34.63 34.23
C MET A 1 44.75 -35.04 33.02
N VAL A 2 44.44 -34.50 31.84
CA VAL A 2 45.35 -33.83 30.90
C VAL A 2 44.44 -33.23 29.82
N HIS A 3 44.46 -31.90 29.69
CA HIS A 3 43.81 -31.14 28.64
C HIS A 3 44.49 -31.36 27.28
N SER A 4 43.72 -31.32 26.19
CA SER A 4 44.23 -30.88 24.91
C SER A 4 43.15 -30.10 24.16
N SER A 5 43.39 -28.80 24.07
CA SER A 5 42.71 -27.80 23.27
C SER A 5 43.25 -27.84 21.83
N THR A 6 42.38 -27.74 20.84
CA THR A 6 42.77 -27.30 19.48
C THR A 6 41.76 -26.28 18.98
N LEU A 7 42.30 -25.12 18.61
CA LEU A 7 41.66 -23.90 18.10
C LEU A 7 41.49 -23.95 16.55
N PRO A 8 40.72 -23.03 15.95
CA PRO A 8 39.96 -23.28 14.74
C PRO A 8 40.67 -22.94 13.41
N PHE A 9 40.03 -23.44 12.36
CA PHE A 9 40.40 -23.39 10.95
C PHE A 9 40.25 -21.98 10.37
N ARG A 10 41.35 -21.37 9.94
CA ARG A 10 41.40 -20.09 9.20
C ARG A 10 41.17 -20.38 7.71
N ARG A 11 40.08 -19.89 7.10
CA ARG A 11 39.95 -19.82 5.62
C ARG A 11 40.30 -18.43 5.13
N ARG A 12 41.34 -18.35 4.31
CA ARG A 12 41.78 -17.15 3.57
C ARG A 12 40.93 -17.03 2.29
N ARG A 13 40.31 -15.87 2.04
CA ARG A 13 39.80 -15.50 0.71
C ARG A 13 40.96 -14.89 -0.11
N ILE A 14 41.15 -15.40 -1.32
CA ILE A 14 42.15 -14.96 -2.29
C ILE A 14 41.43 -14.06 -3.31
N PHE A 15 41.83 -12.80 -3.42
CA PHE A 15 41.47 -11.90 -4.51
C PHE A 15 42.26 -12.27 -5.77
N ASN A 16 41.60 -12.33 -6.93
CA ASN A 16 42.26 -12.24 -8.24
C ASN A 16 41.31 -11.64 -9.29
N PHE A 17 41.59 -10.39 -9.67
CA PHE A 17 41.20 -9.79 -10.94
C PHE A 17 42.27 -10.08 -12.00
N PRO A 18 41.93 -10.02 -13.30
CA PRO A 18 42.80 -9.27 -14.20
C PRO A 18 42.05 -8.32 -15.15
N ILE A 19 42.71 -7.18 -15.33
CA ILE A 19 42.49 -6.10 -16.29
C ILE A 19 42.86 -6.55 -17.71
N LEU A 20 42.11 -6.15 -18.74
CA LEU A 20 42.68 -6.00 -20.08
C LEU A 20 42.07 -4.80 -20.84
N LEU A 21 42.92 -3.79 -21.06
CA LEU A 21 42.75 -2.68 -21.99
C LEU A 21 42.97 -3.13 -23.44
N LEU A 22 42.20 -2.59 -24.38
CA LEU A 22 42.65 -2.41 -25.76
C LEU A 22 41.98 -1.18 -26.41
N LEU A 23 42.81 -0.19 -26.72
CA LEU A 23 42.55 1.00 -27.54
C LEU A 23 42.70 0.65 -29.03
N LEU A 24 41.90 1.25 -29.91
CA LEU A 24 42.38 2.02 -31.10
C LEU A 24 41.21 2.59 -31.93
N SER A 25 41.10 3.93 -31.86
CA SER A 25 40.90 4.91 -32.94
C SER A 25 40.07 4.56 -34.19
N LEU A 26 39.14 5.45 -34.54
CA LEU A 26 39.29 6.29 -35.74
C LEU A 26 38.56 7.64 -35.56
N LYS A 27 39.32 8.73 -35.77
CA LYS A 27 38.85 10.11 -35.92
C LYS A 27 38.14 10.27 -37.27
N LEU A 28 37.28 11.27 -37.38
CA LEU A 28 37.49 12.53 -38.14
C LEU A 28 36.12 13.20 -38.31
N LEU A 29 35.92 14.39 -37.70
CA LEU A 29 35.89 15.70 -38.37
C LEU A 29 34.44 16.16 -38.66
N HIS A 30 34.02 17.41 -38.49
CA HIS A 30 34.73 18.69 -38.58
C HIS A 30 33.86 19.79 -37.94
N SER A 31 34.54 20.77 -37.30
CA SER A 31 34.24 22.23 -37.24
C SER A 31 32.86 22.73 -36.77
N GLY A 32 32.73 23.74 -35.91
CA GLY A 32 33.63 24.74 -35.36
C GLY A 32 32.75 25.77 -34.63
N ALA A 33 33.07 26.10 -33.37
CA ALA A 33 33.67 27.38 -32.96
C ALA A 33 32.69 28.58 -33.03
N PHE A 34 32.13 29.01 -31.88
CA PHE A 34 32.67 30.04 -30.97
C PHE A 34 32.33 31.47 -31.43
N TYR A 35 31.55 32.22 -30.65
CA TYR A 35 32.03 33.42 -29.95
C TYR A 35 30.98 33.99 -28.98
N ASP A 36 31.48 34.39 -27.81
CA ASP A 36 30.79 34.98 -26.66
C ASP A 36 30.56 36.49 -26.77
N ASP A 37 29.65 36.94 -25.89
CA ASP A 37 29.60 38.19 -25.11
C ASP A 37 29.43 39.56 -25.81
N VAL A 38 28.58 40.42 -25.21
CA VAL A 38 28.97 41.62 -24.44
C VAL A 38 27.84 42.69 -24.40
N PHE A 39 27.39 42.99 -23.17
CA PHE A 39 27.01 44.29 -22.54
C PHE A 39 25.95 45.23 -23.19
N ALA A 40 24.89 45.59 -22.44
CA ALA A 40 24.73 46.79 -21.59
C ALA A 40 24.30 48.03 -22.40
N SER A 41 23.63 49.07 -21.92
CA SER A 41 22.90 49.49 -20.72
C SER A 41 22.31 50.88 -21.09
N ASP A 42 21.42 51.42 -20.24
CA ASP A 42 21.15 52.87 -20.10
C ASP A 42 20.37 53.55 -21.26
N ASP A 43 19.59 54.62 -21.11
CA ASP A 43 18.99 55.34 -19.99
C ASP A 43 18.01 56.38 -20.61
N GLU A 44 17.06 56.84 -19.79
CA GLU A 44 16.54 58.22 -19.70
C GLU A 44 15.68 58.91 -20.80
N GLU A 45 14.54 59.41 -20.28
CA GLU A 45 14.03 60.80 -20.35
C GLU A 45 12.94 61.26 -21.36
N ASN A 46 11.79 61.59 -20.75
CA ASN A 46 11.07 62.88 -20.73
C ASN A 46 9.81 63.15 -21.61
N GLY A 47 8.70 63.44 -20.88
CA GLY A 47 7.63 64.40 -21.19
C GLY A 47 6.52 63.95 -22.15
N SER A 48 5.28 64.47 -22.14
CA SER A 48 4.46 65.27 -21.22
C SER A 48 3.06 65.41 -21.89
N TYR A 49 2.01 65.57 -21.07
CA TYR A 49 0.65 66.10 -21.34
C TYR A 49 -0.41 65.32 -22.16
N ASP A 50 -1.49 65.01 -21.41
CA ASP A 50 -2.95 65.21 -21.63
C ASP A 50 -3.79 64.52 -22.73
N GLU A 51 -4.87 63.90 -22.18
CA GLU A 51 -6.29 63.85 -22.61
C GLU A 51 -6.78 62.90 -23.74
N GLU A 52 -7.58 61.92 -23.27
CA GLU A 52 -8.93 61.49 -23.70
C GLU A 52 -9.20 60.81 -25.07
N GLU A 53 -9.87 59.66 -24.91
CA GLU A 53 -10.93 59.01 -25.71
C GLU A 53 -10.69 58.32 -27.08
N GLU A 54 -11.03 57.02 -27.03
CA GLU A 54 -11.80 56.18 -27.98
C GLU A 54 -11.23 55.73 -29.35
N ASP A 55 -11.13 54.39 -29.44
CA ASP A 55 -11.51 53.49 -30.53
C ASP A 55 -10.83 53.56 -31.92
N SER A 56 -10.06 52.52 -32.25
CA SER A 56 -10.44 51.51 -33.26
C SER A 56 -9.29 50.54 -33.63
N TRP A 57 -9.59 49.23 -33.48
CA TRP A 57 -9.39 48.07 -34.38
C TRP A 57 -8.22 48.13 -35.40
N ASP A 58 -7.42 47.10 -35.69
CA ASP A 58 -7.50 45.64 -35.51
C ASP A 58 -6.17 45.03 -36.04
N GLU A 59 -6.07 43.70 -35.94
CA GLU A 59 -5.21 42.75 -36.68
C GLU A 59 -3.83 42.40 -36.08
N ASP A 60 -3.42 41.14 -35.89
CA ASP A 60 -4.06 39.82 -36.01
C ASP A 60 -3.06 38.74 -35.58
N SER A 61 -3.56 37.65 -34.98
CA SER A 61 -3.30 36.23 -35.35
C SER A 61 -3.86 35.31 -34.24
N ASP A 62 -5.16 34.99 -34.30
CA ASP A 62 -5.79 33.73 -34.80
C ASP A 62 -5.64 32.53 -33.81
N ASP A 63 -6.69 31.86 -33.32
CA ASP A 63 -7.83 31.29 -34.06
C ASP A 63 -9.16 31.28 -33.24
N GLN A 64 -10.19 32.02 -33.68
CA GLN A 64 -11.61 31.77 -33.34
C GLN A 64 -12.50 32.04 -34.56
N VAL A 65 -13.37 31.08 -34.92
CA VAL A 65 -14.41 31.28 -35.95
C VAL A 65 -15.78 31.30 -35.27
N CYS A 66 -16.52 32.40 -35.46
CA CYS A 66 -17.85 32.61 -34.89
C CYS A 66 -18.91 32.81 -35.98
N ALA A 67 -20.14 32.31 -35.76
CA ALA A 67 -21.29 32.53 -36.63
C ALA A 67 -22.11 33.76 -36.20
N ALA A 68 -22.90 34.31 -37.13
CA ALA A 68 -23.69 35.53 -36.95
C ALA A 68 -24.87 35.43 -35.95
N ASP A 69 -25.11 34.25 -35.38
CA ASP A 69 -26.06 34.03 -34.28
C ASP A 69 -25.41 34.05 -32.89
N GLY A 70 -24.10 34.35 -32.82
CA GLY A 70 -23.34 34.49 -31.58
C GLY A 70 -22.66 33.21 -31.09
N SER A 71 -22.59 32.15 -31.90
CA SER A 71 -21.88 30.93 -31.54
C SER A 71 -20.42 30.94 -32.00
N CYS A 72 -19.46 30.73 -31.08
CA CYS A 72 -18.02 30.59 -31.33
C CYS A 72 -17.51 29.20 -30.91
N ARG A 73 -16.48 28.66 -31.59
CA ARG A 73 -15.77 27.43 -31.15
C ARG A 73 -14.26 27.64 -31.07
N THR A 74 -13.63 27.11 -30.03
CA THR A 74 -12.17 26.84 -29.96
C THR A 74 -11.90 25.34 -29.97
N ASN A 75 -10.77 24.95 -30.56
CA ASN A 75 -10.25 23.59 -30.46
C ASN A 75 -9.74 23.33 -29.03
N GLU A 76 -9.97 22.11 -28.56
CA GLU A 76 -9.73 21.61 -27.19
C GLU A 76 -10.84 21.92 -26.18
N GLY A 77 -11.70 20.92 -25.98
CA GLY A 77 -12.89 20.99 -25.15
C GLY A 77 -12.59 21.00 -23.65
N ARG A 78 -12.52 22.19 -23.07
CA ARG A 78 -12.76 22.42 -21.64
C ARG A 78 -13.83 23.50 -21.50
N TYR A 79 -14.85 23.23 -20.70
CA TYR A 79 -15.80 24.26 -20.29
C TYR A 79 -15.16 25.15 -19.22
N SER A 80 -15.33 26.47 -19.29
CA SER A 80 -14.85 27.38 -18.24
C SER A 80 -15.76 27.31 -16.99
N VAL A 81 -15.26 27.74 -15.83
CA VAL A 81 -16.01 27.81 -14.56
C VAL A 81 -17.33 28.59 -14.72
N ASP A 82 -17.36 29.61 -15.57
CA ASP A 82 -18.56 30.38 -15.91
C ASP A 82 -19.62 29.57 -16.69
N GLN A 83 -19.21 28.54 -17.44
CA GLN A 83 -20.14 27.65 -18.15
C GLN A 83 -20.80 26.62 -17.22
N LEU A 84 -20.19 26.33 -16.05
CA LEU A 84 -20.81 25.51 -15.01
C LEU A 84 -21.85 26.31 -14.20
N ALA A 85 -21.65 27.63 -14.03
CA ALA A 85 -22.65 28.53 -13.46
C ALA A 85 -23.94 28.59 -14.31
N TYR A 86 -23.82 28.48 -15.63
CA TYR A 86 -24.99 28.44 -16.54
C TYR A 86 -25.87 27.20 -16.36
N LEU A 87 -25.36 26.10 -15.77
CA LEU A 87 -26.17 24.92 -15.43
C LEU A 87 -27.02 25.12 -14.16
N PHE A 88 -26.77 26.19 -13.38
CA PHE A 88 -27.42 26.45 -12.10
C PHE A 88 -28.14 27.80 -11.97
N GLU A 89 -28.05 28.71 -12.94
CA GLU A 89 -28.79 29.97 -12.91
C GLU A 89 -30.07 29.97 -13.77
N SER A 90 -31.16 29.43 -13.21
CA SER A 90 -32.51 30.02 -13.24
C SER A 90 -33.50 29.23 -12.37
N PRO A 91 -34.47 29.88 -11.72
CA PRO A 91 -34.72 29.72 -10.28
C PRO A 91 -35.95 28.84 -9.95
N PRO A 92 -36.06 28.30 -8.74
CA PRO A 92 -37.30 28.39 -7.99
C PRO A 92 -37.17 29.57 -7.02
N ASN A 93 -38.04 30.55 -7.20
CA ASN A 93 -38.32 31.56 -6.20
C ASN A 93 -38.38 30.92 -4.81
N ASN A 94 -37.52 31.40 -3.89
CA ASN A 94 -37.88 31.97 -2.59
C ASN A 94 -36.75 31.71 -1.57
N GLY A 95 -35.93 32.72 -1.33
CA GLY A 95 -35.16 32.95 -0.10
C GLY A 95 -34.39 31.79 0.54
N SER A 96 -33.17 31.54 0.05
CA SER A 96 -32.09 31.00 0.89
C SER A 96 -30.76 31.58 0.41
N GLU A 97 -29.89 31.89 1.37
CA GLU A 97 -28.64 32.64 1.23
C GLU A 97 -27.72 32.06 0.15
N ALA A 98 -27.05 32.95 -0.60
CA ALA A 98 -26.06 32.59 -1.61
C ALA A 98 -24.83 31.99 -0.91
N VAL A 99 -24.42 30.81 -1.36
CA VAL A 99 -23.18 30.16 -0.93
C VAL A 99 -22.00 30.98 -1.48
N ASP A 100 -21.06 31.34 -0.61
CA ASP A 100 -19.80 31.99 -0.99
C ASP A 100 -18.80 30.91 -1.42
N TRP A 101 -18.35 30.96 -2.68
CA TRP A 101 -17.60 29.89 -3.33
C TRP A 101 -16.09 30.08 -3.28
N ASP A 102 -15.62 31.23 -2.80
CA ASP A 102 -14.19 31.56 -2.76
C ASP A 102 -13.46 31.02 -1.51
N GLU A 103 -14.18 30.33 -0.60
CA GLU A 103 -13.64 29.86 0.69
C GLU A 103 -13.57 28.32 0.85
N MET A 104 -13.72 27.51 -0.22
CA MET A 104 -13.83 26.03 -0.07
C MET A 104 -12.98 25.20 -1.05
N ASP A 105 -11.81 24.76 -0.58
CA ASP A 105 -10.82 24.03 -1.37
C ASP A 105 -11.22 22.58 -1.75
N GLY A 106 -12.20 21.96 -1.07
CA GLY A 106 -12.68 20.59 -1.40
C GLY A 106 -13.77 20.53 -2.50
N ILE A 107 -14.63 21.55 -2.56
CA ILE A 107 -15.77 21.58 -3.51
C ILE A 107 -15.29 21.91 -4.93
N SER A 108 -14.27 22.77 -5.04
CA SER A 108 -13.65 23.12 -6.32
C SER A 108 -12.98 21.92 -7.00
N LEU A 109 -12.39 21.00 -6.23
CA LEU A 109 -11.79 19.76 -6.75
C LEU A 109 -12.84 18.77 -7.23
N PHE A 110 -13.88 18.51 -6.43
CA PHE A 110 -15.00 17.64 -6.82
C PHE A 110 -15.68 18.13 -8.12
N MET A 111 -15.98 19.42 -8.20
CA MET A 111 -16.63 20.00 -9.37
C MET A 111 -15.75 19.93 -10.64
N LYS A 112 -14.42 19.91 -10.49
CA LYS A 112 -13.47 19.78 -11.61
C LYS A 112 -13.34 18.36 -12.14
N SER A 113 -13.42 17.33 -11.30
CA SER A 113 -13.37 15.93 -11.74
C SER A 113 -14.70 15.53 -12.39
N THR A 114 -15.83 15.81 -11.74
CA THR A 114 -17.14 15.35 -12.22
C THR A 114 -17.62 16.05 -13.50
N ALA A 115 -17.17 17.28 -13.78
CA ALA A 115 -17.52 18.00 -15.00
C ALA A 115 -16.94 17.35 -16.28
N GLN A 116 -15.90 16.52 -16.16
CA GLN A 116 -15.23 15.90 -17.30
C GLN A 116 -15.97 14.66 -17.83
N PHE A 117 -16.79 14.02 -17.00
CA PHE A 117 -17.52 12.78 -17.32
C PHE A 117 -19.03 12.96 -17.19
N LEU A 118 -19.65 13.65 -18.16
CA LEU A 118 -21.11 13.62 -18.33
C LEU A 118 -21.49 12.63 -19.45
N PRO A 119 -22.10 11.47 -19.15
CA PRO A 119 -22.45 10.45 -20.14
C PRO A 119 -23.40 11.00 -21.21
N SER A 120 -23.40 10.42 -22.40
CA SER A 120 -24.09 10.99 -23.58
C SER A 120 -25.63 10.85 -23.55
N GLY A 121 -26.22 10.17 -22.55
CA GLY A 121 -27.65 9.93 -22.39
C GLY A 121 -28.40 10.94 -21.50
N ARG A 122 -29.62 11.36 -21.88
CA ARG A 122 -30.42 12.38 -21.16
C ARG A 122 -30.87 11.94 -19.75
N LYS A 123 -31.15 10.65 -19.53
CA LYS A 123 -31.61 10.13 -18.22
C LYS A 123 -30.45 9.93 -17.25
N GLU A 124 -29.35 9.34 -17.72
CA GLU A 124 -28.09 9.20 -16.97
C GLU A 124 -27.57 10.58 -16.54
N LYS A 125 -27.61 11.58 -17.43
CA LYS A 125 -27.26 12.97 -17.09
C LYS A 125 -28.05 13.54 -15.92
N GLU A 126 -29.31 13.20 -15.74
CA GLU A 126 -30.11 13.76 -14.63
C GLU A 126 -29.85 13.02 -13.31
N ALA A 127 -29.67 11.70 -13.36
CA ALA A 127 -29.32 10.91 -12.17
C ALA A 127 -27.95 11.33 -11.60
N VAL A 128 -26.94 11.50 -12.46
CA VAL A 128 -25.62 11.99 -12.08
C VAL A 128 -25.70 13.40 -11.50
N ARG A 129 -26.52 14.30 -12.07
CA ARG A 129 -26.73 15.65 -11.53
C ARG A 129 -27.34 15.64 -10.13
N GLU A 130 -28.26 14.72 -9.84
CA GLU A 130 -28.84 14.58 -8.51
C GLU A 130 -27.81 14.10 -7.48
N VAL A 131 -26.89 13.20 -7.88
CA VAL A 131 -25.77 12.81 -7.03
C VAL A 131 -24.90 14.04 -6.70
N ILE A 132 -24.44 14.76 -7.73
CA ILE A 132 -23.61 15.98 -7.58
C ILE A 132 -24.29 17.00 -6.67
N ARG A 133 -25.57 17.32 -6.91
CA ARG A 133 -26.33 18.29 -6.09
C ARG A 133 -26.34 17.91 -4.62
N GLY A 134 -26.61 16.64 -4.33
CA GLY A 134 -26.65 16.21 -2.94
C GLY A 134 -25.26 16.01 -2.32
N THR A 135 -24.21 15.76 -3.10
CA THR A 135 -22.81 15.77 -2.62
C THR A 135 -22.38 17.18 -2.24
N VAL A 136 -22.65 18.18 -3.09
CA VAL A 136 -22.39 19.59 -2.75
C VAL A 136 -23.10 19.97 -1.45
N LYS A 137 -24.39 19.60 -1.31
CA LYS A 137 -25.15 19.86 -0.09
C LYS A 137 -24.57 19.14 1.14
N TYR A 138 -24.15 17.90 0.97
CA TYR A 138 -23.54 17.10 2.03
C TYR A 138 -22.23 17.74 2.52
N LEU A 139 -21.35 18.15 1.60
CA LEU A 139 -20.09 18.83 1.90
C LEU A 139 -20.31 20.24 2.48
N SER A 140 -21.40 20.92 2.11
CA SER A 140 -21.66 22.31 2.48
C SER A 140 -22.56 22.51 3.71
N GLY A 141 -23.26 21.51 4.24
CA GLY A 141 -24.31 21.88 5.21
C GLY A 141 -25.16 20.87 5.98
N ASP A 142 -24.90 19.56 6.02
CA ASP A 142 -25.78 18.64 6.81
C ASP A 142 -25.10 17.88 7.98
N ILE A 143 -23.75 17.83 8.08
CA ILE A 143 -23.04 17.08 9.16
C ILE A 143 -21.99 17.91 9.92
N GLY A 144 -21.55 19.06 9.40
CA GLY A 144 -20.48 19.84 10.03
C GLY A 144 -19.15 19.08 10.02
N LEU A 145 -18.72 18.64 8.83
CA LEU A 145 -17.42 18.00 8.64
C LEU A 145 -16.32 19.01 8.98
N GLU A 146 -15.36 18.60 9.81
CA GLU A 146 -14.19 19.43 10.16
C GLU A 146 -13.43 19.84 8.88
N PRO A 147 -12.89 21.07 8.78
CA PRO A 147 -12.20 21.56 7.58
C PRO A 147 -11.08 20.64 7.07
N GLU A 148 -10.34 19.99 7.98
CA GLU A 148 -9.27 19.03 7.67
C GLU A 148 -9.78 17.69 7.07
N LEU A 149 -11.07 17.41 7.20
CA LEU A 149 -11.75 16.27 6.59
C LEU A 149 -12.19 16.60 5.16
N LEU A 150 -12.57 17.85 4.90
CA LEU A 150 -12.94 18.36 3.57
C LEU A 150 -11.77 18.40 2.58
N GLU A 151 -10.56 18.68 3.06
CA GLU A 151 -9.34 18.66 2.23
C GLU A 151 -8.94 17.24 1.77
N ARG A 152 -9.33 16.20 2.51
CA ARG A 152 -8.83 14.83 2.34
C ARG A 152 -9.90 13.82 1.91
N CYS A 153 -11.18 14.17 2.03
CA CYS A 153 -12.25 13.40 1.42
C CYS A 153 -12.33 13.78 -0.05
N VAL A 154 -11.91 12.88 -0.92
CA VAL A 154 -11.95 13.05 -2.38
C VAL A 154 -12.55 11.80 -3.02
N ASP A 155 -13.21 11.99 -4.15
CA ASP A 155 -13.48 10.90 -5.06
C ASP A 155 -12.18 10.59 -5.83
N TRP A 156 -11.74 9.33 -5.78
CA TRP A 156 -10.50 8.85 -6.39
C TRP A 156 -10.66 8.49 -7.87
N HIS A 157 -11.91 8.28 -8.31
CA HIS A 157 -12.26 7.97 -9.69
C HIS A 157 -13.17 9.06 -10.27
N ASP A 158 -12.99 9.37 -11.56
CA ASP A 158 -13.80 10.37 -12.25
C ASP A 158 -15.26 9.92 -12.40
N GLU A 159 -15.50 8.60 -12.38
CA GLU A 159 -16.80 7.95 -12.53
C GLU A 159 -17.60 7.80 -11.23
N CYS A 160 -17.06 8.24 -10.08
CA CYS A 160 -17.69 8.06 -8.78
C CYS A 160 -19.15 8.55 -8.72
N ALA A 161 -19.46 9.69 -9.35
CA ALA A 161 -20.81 10.22 -9.40
C ALA A 161 -21.75 9.38 -10.29
N LEU A 162 -21.21 8.72 -11.31
CA LEU A 162 -21.94 7.81 -12.19
C LEU A 162 -22.28 6.52 -11.45
N TRP A 163 -21.28 5.84 -10.89
CA TRP A 163 -21.49 4.61 -10.12
C TRP A 163 -22.43 4.84 -8.93
N ALA A 164 -22.27 5.96 -8.23
CA ALA A 164 -23.21 6.36 -7.17
C ALA A 164 -24.65 6.54 -7.70
N SER A 165 -24.81 7.07 -8.93
CA SER A 165 -26.13 7.23 -9.55
C SER A 165 -26.76 5.90 -9.99
N GLU A 166 -25.94 4.88 -10.24
CA GLU A 166 -26.35 3.52 -10.57
C GLU A 166 -26.72 2.70 -9.32
N GLY A 167 -26.41 3.24 -8.13
CA GLY A 167 -26.77 2.67 -6.84
C GLY A 167 -25.65 1.89 -6.16
N GLU A 168 -24.43 1.95 -6.69
CA GLU A 168 -23.28 1.17 -6.20
C GLU A 168 -22.88 1.51 -4.76
N CYS A 169 -23.24 2.70 -4.27
CA CYS A 169 -23.07 3.06 -2.85
C CYS A 169 -23.85 2.16 -1.87
N PHE A 170 -24.80 1.35 -2.36
CA PHE A 170 -25.64 0.45 -1.55
C PHE A 170 -25.65 -0.99 -2.09
N GLY A 171 -24.81 -1.28 -3.09
CA GLY A 171 -24.67 -2.57 -3.75
C GLY A 171 -23.60 -3.48 -3.11
N PRO A 172 -23.28 -4.61 -3.77
CA PRO A 172 -22.14 -5.46 -3.40
C PRO A 172 -20.80 -4.71 -3.29
N GLU A 173 -20.64 -3.63 -4.05
CA GLU A 173 -19.46 -2.78 -4.18
C GLU A 173 -19.45 -1.61 -3.18
N ALA A 174 -20.46 -1.53 -2.28
CA ALA A 174 -20.64 -0.39 -1.37
C ALA A 174 -19.43 -0.10 -0.47
N GLU A 175 -18.64 -1.12 -0.11
CA GLU A 175 -17.42 -0.95 0.70
C GLU A 175 -16.34 -0.18 -0.06
N MET A 176 -16.07 -0.55 -1.31
CA MET A 176 -15.15 0.18 -2.18
C MET A 176 -15.70 1.58 -2.48
N MET A 177 -16.98 1.66 -2.84
CA MET A 177 -17.65 2.93 -3.18
C MET A 177 -17.62 3.95 -2.04
N THR A 178 -17.86 3.52 -0.80
CA THR A 178 -17.83 4.43 0.36
C THR A 178 -16.42 4.87 0.76
N ARG A 179 -15.37 4.18 0.28
CA ARG A 179 -13.97 4.51 0.52
C ARG A 179 -13.34 5.31 -0.63
N GLU A 180 -13.57 4.91 -1.86
CA GLU A 180 -12.91 5.51 -3.04
C GLU A 180 -13.78 6.59 -3.68
N CYS A 181 -15.09 6.57 -3.43
CA CYS A 181 -16.06 7.54 -3.94
C CYS A 181 -16.82 8.24 -2.81
N ALA A 182 -16.12 8.60 -1.73
CA ALA A 182 -16.76 9.06 -0.50
C ALA A 182 -17.49 10.39 -0.60
N GLN A 183 -17.12 11.28 -1.52
CA GLN A 183 -17.90 12.49 -1.74
C GLN A 183 -19.21 12.13 -2.47
N SER A 184 -19.12 11.35 -3.54
CA SER A 184 -20.28 10.89 -4.31
C SER A 184 -21.25 10.02 -3.50
N CYS A 185 -20.72 9.14 -2.65
CA CYS A 185 -21.51 8.29 -1.73
C CYS A 185 -21.86 8.98 -0.41
N ARG A 186 -21.38 10.21 -0.17
CA ARG A 186 -21.67 11.01 1.03
C ARG A 186 -21.27 10.29 2.32
N SER A 187 -20.08 9.71 2.30
CA SER A 187 -19.48 8.93 3.38
C SER A 187 -18.16 9.53 3.90
N CYS A 188 -17.87 10.81 3.61
CA CYS A 188 -16.72 11.53 4.18
C CYS A 188 -16.67 11.53 5.72
N ASP A 189 -17.81 11.45 6.42
CA ASP A 189 -17.88 11.26 7.87
C ASP A 189 -17.45 9.85 8.29
N SER A 190 -17.61 8.86 7.42
CA SER A 190 -17.06 7.51 7.60
C SER A 190 -15.53 7.48 7.46
N PHE A 191 -14.93 8.43 6.72
CA PHE A 191 -13.47 8.61 6.62
C PHE A 191 -12.80 9.04 7.92
N SER A 192 -13.54 9.61 8.88
CA SER A 192 -13.00 9.91 10.22
C SER A 192 -12.63 8.66 11.03
N VAL A 193 -13.16 7.50 10.62
CA VAL A 193 -13.00 6.20 11.32
C VAL A 193 -11.70 5.50 10.91
N CYS A 194 -11.22 5.72 9.68
CA CYS A 194 -10.05 5.05 9.11
C CYS A 194 -8.76 5.87 9.21
N ARG A 195 -8.53 6.57 10.33
CA ARG A 195 -7.23 7.20 10.63
C ARG A 195 -6.52 6.50 11.77
N LEU A 196 -5.19 6.43 11.70
CA LEU A 196 -4.38 6.11 12.86
C LEU A 196 -4.68 7.14 13.95
N ASN A 197 -5.25 6.67 15.06
CA ASN A 197 -5.54 7.53 16.19
C ASN A 197 -4.21 7.98 16.82
N GLU A 198 -4.04 9.28 17.07
CA GLU A 198 -2.82 9.83 17.69
C GLU A 198 -2.55 9.25 19.10
N THR A 199 -3.56 8.66 19.73
CA THR A 199 -3.45 7.95 21.01
C THR A 199 -3.19 6.45 20.89
N SER A 200 -3.09 5.91 19.66
CA SER A 200 -2.79 4.50 19.42
C SER A 200 -1.45 4.14 20.05
N VAL A 201 -1.45 3.08 20.85
CA VAL A 201 -0.24 2.57 21.49
C VAL A 201 0.39 1.54 20.55
N PRO A 202 1.65 1.71 20.14
CA PRO A 202 2.31 0.73 19.29
C PRO A 202 2.53 -0.59 20.04
N ALA A 203 2.58 -1.69 19.29
CA ALA A 203 2.87 -3.03 19.78
C ALA A 203 4.21 -3.09 20.51
N TYR A 204 5.20 -2.35 20.01
CA TYR A 204 6.52 -2.20 20.61
C TYR A 204 6.93 -0.74 20.66
N ARG A 205 7.60 -0.36 21.73
CA ARG A 205 8.46 0.81 21.78
C ARG A 205 9.88 0.43 21.39
N ASP A 206 10.70 1.43 21.11
CA ASP A 206 12.12 1.25 20.77
C ASP A 206 12.84 0.31 21.76
N GLY A 207 13.41 -0.76 21.22
CA GLY A 207 14.13 -1.81 21.94
C GLY A 207 13.27 -2.97 22.45
N GLU A 208 11.94 -2.84 22.46
CA GLU A 208 11.06 -3.90 22.99
C GLU A 208 10.95 -5.10 22.05
N MET A 209 11.04 -4.90 20.73
CA MET A 209 11.03 -5.99 19.76
C MET A 209 12.31 -6.84 19.86
N ASN A 210 13.47 -6.19 19.93
CA ASN A 210 14.75 -6.84 20.19
C ASN A 210 14.75 -7.55 21.55
N ALA A 211 14.16 -6.95 22.58
CA ALA A 211 14.03 -7.61 23.89
C ALA A 211 13.14 -8.86 23.82
N MET A 212 12.09 -8.87 22.99
CA MET A 212 11.26 -10.05 22.75
C MET A 212 12.08 -11.19 22.12
N PHE A 213 12.83 -10.92 21.06
CA PHE A 213 13.71 -11.92 20.45
C PHE A 213 14.82 -12.38 21.41
N GLN A 214 15.41 -11.46 22.18
CA GLN A 214 16.42 -11.79 23.18
C GLN A 214 15.87 -12.76 24.24
N GLN A 215 14.60 -12.64 24.64
CA GLN A 215 13.99 -13.61 25.56
C GLN A 215 13.90 -15.02 24.97
N ILE A 216 13.70 -15.15 23.65
CA ILE A 216 13.76 -16.44 22.96
C ILE A 216 15.19 -16.99 23.03
N SER A 217 16.19 -16.15 22.69
CA SER A 217 17.60 -16.53 22.75
C SER A 217 18.08 -16.88 24.17
N ASP A 218 17.50 -16.28 25.20
CA ASP A 218 17.85 -16.50 26.62
C ASP A 218 17.16 -17.75 27.22
N GLY A 219 16.37 -18.46 26.42
CA GLY A 219 15.75 -19.74 26.80
C GLY A 219 14.41 -19.62 27.52
N LYS A 220 13.76 -18.44 27.51
CA LYS A 220 12.40 -18.28 28.07
C LYS A 220 11.40 -19.26 27.43
N TRP A 221 11.63 -19.62 26.17
CA TRP A 221 10.74 -20.43 25.35
C TRP A 221 11.33 -21.79 24.95
N ASP A 222 12.25 -22.34 25.74
CA ASP A 222 12.89 -23.65 25.50
C ASP A 222 11.89 -24.80 25.24
N LYS A 223 10.67 -24.69 25.78
CA LYS A 223 9.57 -25.64 25.52
C LYS A 223 9.23 -25.81 24.02
N TYR A 224 9.58 -24.83 23.18
CA TYR A 224 9.33 -24.85 21.74
C TYR A 224 10.59 -25.16 20.92
N ASN A 225 11.69 -25.54 21.58
CA ASN A 225 12.97 -25.87 20.94
C ASN A 225 13.43 -24.77 19.95
N PRO A 226 13.74 -23.55 20.44
CA PRO A 226 14.13 -22.44 19.60
C PRO A 226 15.52 -22.63 18.98
N GLU A 227 15.69 -22.18 17.74
CA GLU A 227 16.98 -22.02 17.08
C GLU A 227 17.10 -20.59 16.52
N VAL A 228 18.12 -19.86 16.96
CA VAL A 228 18.44 -18.53 16.44
C VAL A 228 19.39 -18.72 15.26
N LEU A 229 18.88 -18.51 14.05
CA LEU A 229 19.66 -18.65 12.82
C LEU A 229 20.50 -17.40 12.56
N LEU A 230 19.93 -16.23 12.85
CA LEU A 230 20.57 -14.92 12.76
C LEU A 230 20.03 -13.98 13.84
N ARG A 231 20.86 -13.02 14.23
CA ARG A 231 20.54 -11.90 15.11
C ARG A 231 21.41 -10.67 14.80
N PRO A 232 21.01 -9.47 15.27
CA PRO A 232 21.85 -8.28 15.18
C PRO A 232 23.26 -8.52 15.76
N GLY A 233 24.29 -8.14 15.01
CA GLY A 233 25.70 -8.24 15.41
C GLY A 233 26.36 -9.61 15.17
N ASP A 234 25.71 -10.56 14.50
CA ASP A 234 26.33 -11.85 14.14
C ASP A 234 27.33 -11.76 12.97
N GLY A 235 27.33 -10.66 12.21
CA GLY A 235 28.26 -10.49 11.10
C GLY A 235 29.65 -9.96 11.51
N ALA A 236 30.53 -9.82 10.52
CA ALA A 236 31.95 -9.51 10.70
C ALA A 236 32.33 -8.05 10.37
N GLU A 237 31.44 -7.29 9.74
CA GLU A 237 31.61 -5.92 9.29
C GLU A 237 30.77 -4.95 10.13
N PRO A 238 31.09 -3.64 10.15
CA PRO A 238 30.38 -2.65 10.97
C PRO A 238 28.89 -2.48 10.63
N ASP A 239 28.50 -2.71 9.38
CA ASP A 239 27.11 -2.64 8.92
C ASP A 239 26.29 -3.89 9.34
N ASP A 240 26.93 -4.91 9.92
CA ASP A 240 26.26 -6.11 10.44
C ASP A 240 25.58 -5.89 11.80
N GLU A 241 25.67 -4.67 12.37
CA GLU A 241 24.81 -4.22 13.47
C GLU A 241 23.33 -4.19 13.07
N GLU A 242 23.02 -4.18 11.77
CA GLU A 242 21.67 -4.15 11.19
C GLU A 242 21.13 -5.52 10.75
N LEU A 243 21.77 -6.65 11.09
CA LEU A 243 21.23 -7.97 10.72
C LEU A 243 19.91 -8.26 11.46
N PRO A 244 18.90 -8.85 10.79
CA PRO A 244 17.62 -9.13 11.42
C PRO A 244 17.69 -10.37 12.32
N TRP A 245 16.72 -10.49 13.21
CA TRP A 245 16.45 -11.75 13.89
C TRP A 245 15.75 -12.72 12.94
N ILE A 246 16.32 -13.92 12.76
CA ILE A 246 15.65 -15.04 12.09
C ILE A 246 15.65 -16.22 13.06
N VAL A 247 14.47 -16.58 13.56
CA VAL A 247 14.33 -17.58 14.64
C VAL A 247 13.30 -18.63 14.28
N THR A 248 13.63 -19.91 14.49
CA THR A 248 12.67 -21.01 14.39
C THR A 248 12.25 -21.51 15.77
N LEU A 249 11.01 -21.97 15.88
CA LEU A 249 10.43 -22.63 17.05
C LEU A 249 9.90 -23.99 16.60
N ASP A 250 10.70 -25.03 16.76
CA ASP A 250 10.49 -26.32 16.09
C ASP A 250 9.31 -27.14 16.60
N ASP A 251 8.93 -26.95 17.86
CA ASP A 251 7.85 -27.70 18.52
C ASP A 251 6.70 -26.75 18.92
N PHE A 252 6.48 -25.68 18.13
CA PHE A 252 5.51 -24.63 18.44
C PHE A 252 4.05 -25.10 18.34
N LEU A 253 3.71 -25.83 17.27
CA LEU A 253 2.41 -26.45 17.10
C LEU A 253 2.48 -27.96 17.32
N THR A 254 1.43 -28.53 17.91
CA THR A 254 1.24 -29.98 17.91
C THR A 254 0.78 -30.45 16.52
N GLU A 255 0.90 -31.75 16.26
CA GLU A 255 0.42 -32.32 15.00
C GLU A 255 -1.10 -32.12 14.82
N GLU A 256 -1.87 -32.21 15.91
CA GLU A 256 -3.32 -32.00 15.89
C GLU A 256 -3.71 -30.55 15.57
N GLU A 257 -2.95 -29.58 16.09
CA GLU A 257 -3.17 -28.17 15.76
C GLU A 257 -2.87 -27.88 14.29
N CYS A 258 -1.81 -28.50 13.75
CA CYS A 258 -1.49 -28.40 12.33
C CYS A 258 -2.61 -28.97 11.46
N ASP A 259 -3.09 -30.17 11.79
CA ASP A 259 -4.15 -30.84 11.03
C ASP A 259 -5.47 -30.07 11.09
N ALA A 260 -5.79 -29.47 12.24
CA ALA A 260 -6.96 -28.62 12.41
C ALA A 260 -6.86 -27.37 11.52
N LEU A 261 -5.72 -26.67 11.49
CA LEU A 261 -5.53 -25.50 10.63
C LEU A 261 -5.61 -25.84 9.13
N VAL A 262 -5.09 -27.01 8.73
CA VAL A 262 -5.23 -27.49 7.35
C VAL A 262 -6.70 -27.76 7.02
N ALA A 263 -7.44 -28.41 7.91
CA ALA A 263 -8.86 -28.68 7.74
C ALA A 263 -9.69 -27.39 7.62
N GLN A 264 -9.38 -26.40 8.46
CA GLN A 264 -9.99 -25.08 8.38
C GLN A 264 -9.78 -24.42 7.02
N GLY A 265 -8.60 -24.55 6.41
CA GLY A 265 -8.36 -24.01 5.06
C GLY A 265 -9.21 -24.68 3.98
N TYR A 266 -9.48 -25.99 4.13
CA TYR A 266 -10.42 -26.69 3.27
C TYR A 266 -11.88 -26.25 3.49
N GLU A 267 -12.28 -25.97 4.73
CA GLU A 267 -13.63 -25.47 5.04
C GLU A 267 -13.84 -24.04 4.52
N MET A 268 -12.85 -23.16 4.67
CA MET A 268 -12.90 -21.79 4.16
C MET A 268 -12.81 -21.72 2.62
N GLY A 269 -12.22 -22.73 1.99
CA GLY A 269 -12.05 -22.83 0.54
C GLY A 269 -10.76 -22.19 0.07
N TYR A 270 -9.85 -23.01 -0.46
CA TYR A 270 -8.63 -22.53 -1.09
C TYR A 270 -8.90 -21.97 -2.49
N GLU A 271 -8.47 -20.74 -2.72
CA GLU A 271 -8.56 -20.04 -4.00
C GLU A 271 -7.17 -19.70 -4.53
N ARG A 272 -7.06 -19.37 -5.82
CA ARG A 272 -5.79 -18.94 -6.41
C ARG A 272 -5.33 -17.65 -5.73
N SER A 273 -4.10 -17.63 -5.22
CA SER A 273 -3.59 -16.44 -4.55
C SER A 273 -3.33 -15.31 -5.55
N SER A 274 -3.69 -14.08 -5.17
CA SER A 274 -3.22 -12.84 -5.79
C SER A 274 -2.00 -12.30 -5.02
N GLU A 275 -1.19 -11.48 -5.69
CA GLU A 275 -0.23 -10.59 -5.01
C GLU A 275 -0.83 -9.19 -4.97
N VAL A 276 -0.51 -8.43 -3.93
CA VAL A 276 -0.75 -6.98 -3.93
C VAL A 276 0.52 -6.35 -4.50
N SER A 277 0.47 -5.90 -5.75
CA SER A 277 1.60 -5.21 -6.37
C SER A 277 1.84 -3.88 -5.65
N ASN A 278 3.11 -3.52 -5.46
CA ASN A 278 3.50 -2.17 -5.00
C ASN A 278 3.30 -1.10 -6.10
N GLU A 279 2.97 -1.51 -7.32
CA GLU A 279 2.63 -0.64 -8.42
C GLU A 279 1.15 -0.82 -8.75
N SER A 280 0.39 0.25 -8.56
CA SER A 280 -1.00 0.39 -9.00
C SER A 280 -1.05 0.25 -10.52
N SER A 281 -1.58 -0.87 -11.00
CA SER A 281 -2.03 -1.00 -12.39
C SER A 281 -3.40 -0.37 -12.51
N ASP A 282 -3.50 0.69 -13.33
CA ASP A 282 -4.70 1.50 -13.59
C ASP A 282 -5.80 0.77 -14.41
N ASP A 283 -5.92 -0.55 -14.33
CA ASP A 283 -6.91 -1.34 -15.08
C ASP A 283 -7.82 -2.15 -14.12
N PRO A 284 -9.11 -1.79 -13.96
CA PRO A 284 -10.00 -2.42 -12.99
C PRO A 284 -10.45 -3.84 -13.35
N ASP A 285 -10.16 -4.32 -14.57
CA ASP A 285 -10.64 -5.60 -15.10
C ASP A 285 -9.55 -6.66 -15.30
N ASP A 286 -8.31 -6.40 -14.89
CA ASP A 286 -7.22 -7.37 -15.03
C ASP A 286 -6.97 -8.14 -13.72
N PHE A 287 -7.80 -9.15 -13.47
CA PHE A 287 -7.42 -10.25 -12.57
C PHE A 287 -6.34 -11.10 -13.26
N GLU A 288 -5.15 -10.54 -13.48
CA GLU A 288 -4.02 -11.33 -13.97
C GLU A 288 -3.74 -12.43 -12.95
N ILE A 289 -3.80 -13.68 -13.40
CA ILE A 289 -3.26 -14.82 -12.67
C ILE A 289 -1.79 -14.52 -12.45
N ASN A 290 -1.44 -14.07 -11.24
CA ASN A 290 -0.10 -13.62 -10.96
C ASN A 290 0.92 -14.76 -11.20
N GLU A 291 1.89 -14.51 -12.08
CA GLU A 291 2.96 -15.48 -12.41
C GLU A 291 4.00 -15.59 -11.28
N GLY A 292 4.15 -14.56 -10.44
CA GLY A 292 5.06 -14.50 -9.29
C GLY A 292 4.60 -15.34 -8.10
N ARG A 293 3.29 -15.52 -7.92
CA ARG A 293 2.69 -16.36 -6.86
C ARG A 293 1.77 -17.42 -7.43
N THR A 294 2.21 -18.66 -7.29
CA THR A 294 1.49 -19.79 -7.88
C THR A 294 0.71 -20.65 -6.90
N SER A 295 0.70 -20.28 -5.62
CA SER A 295 -0.03 -20.99 -4.57
C SER A 295 -1.53 -20.77 -4.58
N THR A 296 -2.21 -21.55 -3.74
CA THR A 296 -3.60 -21.29 -3.33
C THR A 296 -3.63 -20.87 -1.86
N ASN A 297 -4.52 -19.97 -1.49
CA ASN A 297 -4.70 -19.52 -0.12
C ASN A 297 -6.18 -19.45 0.27
N SER A 298 -6.42 -19.37 1.57
CA SER A 298 -7.73 -19.05 2.15
C SER A 298 -7.50 -18.19 3.38
N TRP A 299 -8.42 -17.30 3.70
CA TRP A 299 -8.34 -16.48 4.91
C TRP A 299 -9.18 -17.10 6.03
N CYS A 300 -8.57 -17.37 7.18
CA CYS A 300 -9.25 -17.88 8.36
C CYS A 300 -10.04 -16.76 9.06
N ARG A 301 -11.07 -16.24 8.38
CA ARG A 301 -12.09 -15.32 8.93
C ARG A 301 -13.18 -16.14 9.61
N GLU A 302 -14.25 -15.49 10.09
CA GLU A 302 -15.37 -16.25 10.68
C GLU A 302 -15.99 -17.22 9.66
N PRO A 303 -16.31 -18.48 10.05
CA PRO A 303 -16.27 -19.02 11.41
C PRO A 303 -14.91 -19.58 11.85
N CYS A 304 -13.94 -19.75 10.95
CA CYS A 304 -12.62 -20.30 11.26
C CYS A 304 -11.91 -19.54 12.40
N TYR A 305 -11.98 -18.20 12.38
CA TYR A 305 -11.38 -17.39 13.43
C TYR A 305 -11.92 -17.73 14.82
N GLY A 306 -13.22 -18.03 14.95
CA GLY A 306 -13.85 -18.45 16.21
C GLY A 306 -13.54 -19.88 16.64
N ASP A 307 -12.81 -20.68 15.85
CA ASP A 307 -12.47 -22.06 16.21
C ASP A 307 -11.57 -22.13 17.45
N PRO A 308 -11.85 -23.01 18.43
CA PRO A 308 -11.06 -23.10 19.66
C PRO A 308 -9.57 -23.42 19.46
N VAL A 309 -9.22 -24.19 18.43
CA VAL A 309 -7.82 -24.52 18.10
C VAL A 309 -7.13 -23.30 17.52
N VAL A 310 -7.78 -22.58 16.61
CA VAL A 310 -7.26 -21.32 16.03
C VAL A 310 -7.01 -20.29 17.14
N GLN A 311 -7.95 -20.13 18.06
CA GLN A 311 -7.80 -19.23 19.21
C GLN A 311 -6.65 -19.67 20.16
N ALA A 312 -6.47 -20.97 20.38
CA ALA A 312 -5.36 -21.48 21.17
C ALA A 312 -3.99 -21.21 20.50
N VAL A 313 -3.92 -21.33 19.17
CA VAL A 313 -2.70 -21.00 18.41
C VAL A 313 -2.38 -19.51 18.47
N HIS A 314 -3.38 -18.63 18.29
CA HIS A 314 -3.19 -17.19 18.48
C HIS A 314 -2.65 -16.87 19.87
N LYS A 315 -3.23 -17.44 20.92
CA LYS A 315 -2.74 -17.22 22.29
C LYS A 315 -1.27 -17.63 22.48
N LYS A 316 -0.81 -18.71 21.85
CA LYS A 316 0.62 -19.08 21.90
C LYS A 316 1.50 -18.04 21.20
N MET A 317 1.05 -17.48 20.08
CA MET A 317 1.77 -16.40 19.38
C MET A 317 1.80 -15.13 20.23
N GLU A 318 0.69 -14.74 20.87
CA GLU A 318 0.63 -13.63 21.83
C GLU A 318 1.60 -13.84 23.00
N GLU A 319 1.67 -15.05 23.55
CA GLU A 319 2.58 -15.37 24.66
C GLU A 319 4.04 -15.15 24.26
N VAL A 320 4.44 -15.60 23.06
CA VAL A 320 5.82 -15.46 22.56
C VAL A 320 6.16 -14.02 22.21
N THR A 321 5.30 -13.34 21.46
CA THR A 321 5.55 -11.99 20.94
C THR A 321 5.28 -10.89 21.95
N GLY A 322 4.40 -11.13 22.93
CA GLY A 322 3.88 -10.11 23.83
C GLY A 322 2.88 -9.14 23.18
N VAL A 323 2.49 -9.37 21.93
CA VAL A 323 1.56 -8.51 21.18
C VAL A 323 0.14 -9.08 21.23
N PRO A 324 -0.90 -8.27 21.49
CA PRO A 324 -2.28 -8.76 21.53
C PRO A 324 -2.79 -9.17 20.14
N GLN A 325 -3.70 -10.14 20.11
CA GLN A 325 -4.30 -10.73 18.90
C GLN A 325 -5.03 -9.71 18.03
N THR A 326 -5.44 -8.56 18.59
CA THR A 326 -6.01 -7.44 17.84
C THR A 326 -5.06 -6.87 16.78
N ASN A 327 -3.75 -7.01 16.97
CA ASN A 327 -2.73 -6.55 16.01
C ASN A 327 -2.46 -7.56 14.90
N TYR A 328 -3.03 -8.76 14.96
CA TYR A 328 -2.75 -9.81 13.99
C TYR A 328 -3.73 -9.75 12.83
N ASP A 329 -3.21 -9.97 11.62
CA ASP A 329 -4.04 -10.33 10.47
C ASP A 329 -4.85 -11.59 10.75
N TYR A 330 -5.90 -11.83 9.97
CA TYR A 330 -6.48 -13.17 9.95
C TYR A 330 -5.45 -14.12 9.35
N LEU A 331 -5.33 -15.33 9.91
CA LEU A 331 -4.37 -16.31 9.39
C LEU A 331 -4.63 -16.53 7.90
N GLN A 332 -3.60 -16.30 7.10
CA GLN A 332 -3.61 -16.69 5.69
C GLN A 332 -3.16 -18.14 5.62
N LEU A 333 -4.09 -19.06 5.42
CA LEU A 333 -3.80 -20.48 5.24
C LEU A 333 -3.35 -20.70 3.80
N LEU A 334 -2.25 -21.42 3.63
CA LEU A 334 -1.51 -21.55 2.38
C LEU A 334 -1.41 -23.00 1.96
N ARG A 335 -1.54 -23.26 0.66
CA ARG A 335 -1.34 -24.56 0.06
C ARG A 335 -0.54 -24.44 -1.24
N TYR A 336 0.59 -25.15 -1.29
CA TYR A 336 1.45 -25.26 -2.47
C TYR A 336 1.53 -26.72 -2.93
N GLU A 337 1.14 -26.96 -4.18
CA GLU A 337 1.33 -28.20 -4.91
C GLU A 337 2.73 -28.28 -5.53
N GLU A 338 3.11 -29.44 -6.06
CA GLU A 338 4.38 -29.61 -6.77
C GLU A 338 4.52 -28.59 -7.92
N GLY A 339 5.67 -27.91 -7.97
CA GLY A 339 5.97 -26.82 -8.89
C GLY A 339 5.51 -25.44 -8.45
N GLN A 340 4.63 -25.32 -7.45
CA GLN A 340 4.17 -24.02 -6.97
C GLN A 340 5.20 -23.35 -6.05
N PHE A 341 5.25 -22.03 -6.12
CA PHE A 341 6.21 -21.15 -5.46
C PHE A 341 5.58 -19.77 -5.17
N TYR A 342 6.31 -18.93 -4.47
CA TYR A 342 6.04 -17.49 -4.36
C TYR A 342 7.38 -16.77 -4.47
N GLY A 343 7.53 -15.93 -5.50
CA GLY A 343 8.78 -15.22 -5.79
C GLY A 343 9.21 -14.29 -4.66
N GLN A 344 10.40 -13.71 -4.83
CA GLN A 344 10.98 -12.78 -3.86
C GLN A 344 10.03 -11.60 -3.62
N HIS A 345 9.71 -11.36 -2.36
CA HIS A 345 8.87 -10.26 -1.91
C HIS A 345 9.25 -9.86 -0.48
N HIS A 346 8.58 -8.82 0.00
CA HIS A 346 8.73 -8.31 1.35
C HIS A 346 7.36 -8.18 2.02
N ASP A 347 7.28 -8.44 3.34
CA ASP A 347 6.02 -8.43 4.08
C ASP A 347 5.60 -7.02 4.56
N PHE A 348 6.56 -6.10 4.65
CA PHE A 348 6.28 -4.67 4.83
C PHE A 348 5.67 -4.07 3.57
N LEU A 349 4.55 -3.35 3.74
CA LEU A 349 3.85 -2.66 2.67
C LEU A 349 3.87 -1.16 2.95
N ARG A 350 4.60 -0.38 2.13
CA ARG A 350 4.79 1.08 2.33
C ARG A 350 3.48 1.84 2.46
N TYR A 351 2.44 1.44 1.74
CA TYR A 351 1.15 2.11 1.78
C TYR A 351 0.41 1.92 3.12
N GLN A 352 0.68 0.84 3.86
CA GLN A 352 0.04 0.55 5.15
C GLN A 352 0.52 1.47 6.28
N GLY A 353 1.65 2.17 6.13
CA GLY A 353 2.08 3.19 7.09
C GLY A 353 1.05 4.31 7.30
N LYS A 354 0.11 4.47 6.36
CA LYS A 354 -0.98 5.43 6.45
C LYS A 354 -2.29 4.82 6.99
N ASN A 355 -2.37 3.51 7.13
CA ASN A 355 -3.56 2.81 7.63
C ASN A 355 -3.60 2.89 9.18
N PRO A 356 -4.79 2.77 9.81
CA PRO A 356 -4.90 2.84 11.27
C PRO A 356 -4.19 1.73 12.02
N SER A 357 -3.95 0.60 11.36
CA SER A 357 -3.18 -0.53 11.87
C SER A 357 -1.66 -0.28 11.80
N GLY A 358 -1.22 0.69 11.00
CA GLY A 358 0.19 0.85 10.65
C GLY A 358 0.72 -0.34 9.83
N PRO A 359 2.04 -0.37 9.57
CA PRO A 359 2.64 -1.41 8.77
C PRO A 359 2.71 -2.75 9.52
N ARG A 360 2.92 -3.83 8.76
CA ARG A 360 3.33 -5.13 9.28
C ARG A 360 4.78 -5.04 9.77
N ILE A 361 4.99 -5.32 11.05
CA ILE A 361 6.31 -5.21 11.71
C ILE A 361 6.95 -6.56 12.02
N LEU A 362 6.16 -7.63 12.13
CA LEU A 362 6.62 -8.99 12.34
C LEU A 362 5.82 -9.97 11.49
N THR A 363 6.48 -11.05 11.09
CA THR A 363 5.84 -12.21 10.47
C THR A 363 6.06 -13.45 11.32
N PHE A 364 4.96 -14.12 11.69
CA PHE A 364 4.96 -15.39 12.39
C PHE A 364 4.42 -16.47 11.45
N PHE A 365 5.34 -17.16 10.77
CA PHE A 365 5.01 -18.14 9.75
C PHE A 365 4.97 -19.56 10.32
N LEU A 366 3.89 -20.30 10.07
CA LEU A 366 3.62 -21.61 10.64
C LEU A 366 3.71 -22.68 9.55
N TYR A 367 4.57 -23.69 9.73
CA TYR A 367 4.64 -24.86 8.85
C TYR A 367 3.69 -25.95 9.34
N LEU A 368 2.68 -26.26 8.53
CA LEU A 368 1.60 -27.20 8.89
C LEU A 368 1.80 -28.61 8.33
N SER A 369 2.84 -28.81 7.52
CA SER A 369 3.18 -30.11 6.94
C SER A 369 4.69 -30.28 6.74
N ASP A 370 5.14 -31.53 6.79
CA ASP A 370 6.44 -31.90 6.25
C ASP A 370 6.38 -31.94 4.72
N VAL A 371 7.39 -31.38 4.08
CA VAL A 371 7.54 -31.38 2.61
C VAL A 371 8.66 -32.34 2.24
N GLN A 372 8.43 -33.22 1.25
CA GLN A 372 9.40 -34.26 0.92
C GLN A 372 10.66 -33.67 0.26
N GLU A 373 10.48 -32.68 -0.62
CA GLU A 373 11.58 -31.99 -1.30
C GLU A 373 11.14 -30.58 -1.74
N GLY A 374 12.02 -29.58 -1.58
CA GLY A 374 11.73 -28.17 -1.89
C GLY A 374 10.83 -27.48 -0.86
N GLY A 375 10.17 -26.40 -1.25
CA GLY A 375 9.20 -25.69 -0.43
C GLY A 375 9.77 -24.84 0.72
N GLY A 376 11.09 -24.68 0.81
CA GLY A 376 11.74 -23.85 1.84
C GLY A 376 11.34 -22.38 1.75
N THR A 377 11.40 -21.68 2.88
CA THR A 377 11.40 -20.20 2.90
C THR A 377 12.86 -19.76 2.83
N TYR A 378 13.21 -18.99 1.80
CA TYR A 378 14.59 -18.57 1.53
C TYR A 378 14.70 -17.05 1.63
N PHE A 379 15.62 -16.58 2.49
CA PHE A 379 16.00 -15.19 2.62
C PHE A 379 17.27 -14.98 1.77
N SER A 380 17.10 -14.49 0.55
CA SER A 380 18.15 -14.40 -0.47
C SER A 380 19.31 -13.51 -0.06
N GLU A 381 19.02 -12.36 0.54
CA GLU A 381 20.05 -11.40 1.00
C GLU A 381 20.90 -11.97 2.15
N LEU A 382 20.36 -12.94 2.90
CA LEU A 382 21.00 -13.56 4.06
C LEU A 382 21.63 -14.93 3.76
N ASP A 383 21.32 -15.51 2.60
CA ASP A 383 21.63 -16.90 2.25
C ASP A 383 21.14 -17.91 3.31
N VAL A 384 19.92 -17.70 3.83
CA VAL A 384 19.30 -18.55 4.86
C VAL A 384 18.07 -19.25 4.28
N GLU A 385 18.09 -20.59 4.27
CA GLU A 385 16.94 -21.42 3.90
C GLU A 385 16.37 -22.12 5.15
N VAL A 386 15.08 -21.89 5.42
CA VAL A 386 14.34 -22.61 6.46
C VAL A 386 13.45 -23.65 5.79
N LYS A 387 13.75 -24.92 6.06
CA LYS A 387 12.99 -26.05 5.50
C LYS A 387 11.65 -26.25 6.20
N PRO A 388 10.59 -26.66 5.48
CA PRO A 388 9.32 -27.01 6.07
C PRO A 388 9.47 -28.20 7.00
N LYS A 389 8.95 -28.06 8.21
CA LYS A 389 8.86 -29.12 9.20
C LYS A 389 7.51 -28.96 9.90
N LYS A 390 6.67 -29.99 9.91
CA LYS A 390 5.35 -29.89 10.56
C LYS A 390 5.53 -29.50 12.03
N GLY A 391 4.78 -28.50 12.47
CA GLY A 391 4.84 -28.01 13.85
C GLY A 391 5.80 -26.83 14.08
N ARG A 392 6.70 -26.56 13.13
CA ARG A 392 7.66 -25.46 13.21
C ARG A 392 6.97 -24.12 12.98
N ALA A 393 7.36 -23.12 13.76
CA ALA A 393 7.19 -21.73 13.40
C ALA A 393 8.52 -21.08 13.02
N LEU A 394 8.44 -20.05 12.18
CA LEU A 394 9.52 -19.16 11.80
C LEU A 394 9.08 -17.73 12.09
N LEU A 395 9.89 -16.99 12.83
CA LEU A 395 9.61 -15.63 13.27
C LEU A 395 10.74 -14.70 12.84
N TRP A 396 10.38 -13.60 12.16
CA TRP A 396 11.30 -12.55 11.76
C TRP A 396 10.61 -11.17 11.76
N PRO A 397 11.37 -10.08 11.88
CA PRO A 397 10.84 -8.74 11.76
C PRO A 397 10.82 -8.27 10.30
N SER A 398 9.78 -7.53 9.93
CA SER A 398 9.68 -6.85 8.62
C SER A 398 10.30 -5.45 8.65
N VAL A 399 10.61 -4.93 9.83
CA VAL A 399 11.18 -3.59 10.06
C VAL A 399 12.28 -3.67 11.12
N ALA A 400 13.21 -2.72 11.16
CA ALA A 400 14.17 -2.66 12.26
C ALA A 400 13.50 -2.13 13.54
N ASP A 401 14.04 -2.51 14.70
CA ASP A 401 13.50 -2.05 15.99
C ASP A 401 13.70 -0.55 16.17
N GLY A 402 12.59 0.19 16.33
CA GLY A 402 12.58 1.65 16.39
C GLY A 402 12.44 2.34 15.03
N GLU A 403 12.53 1.60 13.91
CA GLU A 403 12.43 2.13 12.54
C GLU A 403 11.18 1.57 11.84
N TRP A 404 10.01 1.93 12.36
CA TRP A 404 8.75 1.29 11.98
C TRP A 404 8.25 1.63 10.57
N ASP A 405 8.77 2.69 9.95
CA ASP A 405 8.28 3.23 8.68
C ASP A 405 9.11 2.80 7.46
N GLU A 406 10.17 2.00 7.66
CA GLU A 406 11.02 1.50 6.58
C GLU A 406 11.17 -0.03 6.65
N PRO A 407 11.23 -0.70 5.48
CA PRO A 407 11.41 -2.14 5.44
C PRO A 407 12.81 -2.54 5.88
N HIS A 408 12.91 -3.64 6.61
CA HIS A 408 14.17 -4.31 6.89
C HIS A 408 14.58 -5.16 5.68
N TRP A 409 15.19 -4.52 4.69
CA TRP A 409 15.49 -5.09 3.36
C TRP A 409 16.20 -6.46 3.36
N TRP A 410 16.99 -6.78 4.37
CA TRP A 410 17.56 -8.13 4.57
C TRP A 410 16.53 -9.26 4.63
N THR A 411 15.27 -8.94 4.93
CA THR A 411 14.19 -9.92 5.11
C THR A 411 13.34 -10.13 3.85
N ASP A 412 13.80 -9.63 2.70
CA ASP A 412 13.32 -10.10 1.40
C ASP A 412 13.41 -11.64 1.35
N HIS A 413 12.29 -12.26 1.00
CA HIS A 413 12.17 -13.70 1.07
C HIS A 413 11.27 -14.26 -0.02
N GLU A 414 11.44 -15.55 -0.28
CA GLU A 414 10.64 -16.30 -1.24
C GLU A 414 10.23 -17.66 -0.68
N ALA A 415 9.14 -18.21 -1.21
CA ALA A 415 8.81 -19.61 -1.03
C ALA A 415 9.35 -20.40 -2.23
N LEU A 416 10.43 -21.15 -2.01
CA LEU A 416 11.04 -22.01 -3.02
C LEU A 416 10.02 -23.02 -3.57
N PRO A 417 10.13 -23.43 -4.85
CA PRO A 417 9.23 -24.40 -5.43
C PRO A 417 9.14 -25.69 -4.62
N VAL A 418 7.93 -26.22 -4.44
CA VAL A 418 7.75 -27.58 -3.94
C VAL A 418 8.20 -28.54 -5.03
N VAL A 419 9.26 -29.31 -4.79
CA VAL A 419 9.74 -30.30 -5.76
C VAL A 419 8.97 -31.60 -5.63
N LYS A 420 8.64 -31.98 -4.38
CA LYS A 420 7.89 -33.21 -4.09
C LYS A 420 7.05 -33.11 -2.83
N GLY A 421 5.80 -33.58 -2.92
CA GLY A 421 4.84 -33.56 -1.82
C GLY A 421 3.93 -32.33 -1.86
N MET A 422 3.48 -31.89 -0.70
CA MET A 422 2.52 -30.79 -0.56
C MET A 422 2.93 -29.92 0.62
N LYS A 423 3.00 -28.60 0.44
CA LYS A 423 3.29 -27.66 1.53
C LYS A 423 1.99 -27.02 1.99
N TYR A 424 1.67 -27.20 3.26
CA TYR A 424 0.69 -26.39 3.98
C TYR A 424 1.40 -25.48 4.95
N ALA A 425 0.97 -24.23 5.01
CA ALA A 425 1.49 -23.24 5.93
C ALA A 425 0.38 -22.28 6.37
N ALA A 426 0.63 -21.48 7.39
CA ALA A 426 -0.20 -20.34 7.73
C ALA A 426 0.68 -19.12 7.97
N ASN A 427 0.29 -17.97 7.42
CA ASN A 427 0.95 -16.72 7.69
C ASN A 427 0.17 -15.90 8.72
N ALA A 428 0.86 -15.38 9.72
CA ALA A 428 0.32 -14.43 10.69
C ALA A 428 1.19 -13.17 10.67
N TRP A 429 0.70 -12.15 9.98
CA TRP A 429 1.33 -10.83 10.01
C TRP A 429 0.85 -10.05 11.23
N ILE A 430 1.77 -9.33 11.84
CA ILE A 430 1.53 -8.55 13.06
C ILE A 430 1.77 -7.08 12.73
N HIS A 431 0.75 -6.27 12.96
CA HIS A 431 0.74 -4.84 12.73
C HIS A 431 1.26 -4.05 13.94
N LEU A 432 1.82 -2.88 13.67
CA LEU A 432 2.28 -1.96 14.72
C LEU A 432 1.15 -1.55 15.66
N TYR A 433 -0.08 -1.41 15.16
CA TYR A 433 -1.26 -1.03 15.94
C TYR A 433 -2.40 -2.05 15.76
N ASP A 434 -3.53 -1.80 16.42
CA ASP A 434 -4.74 -2.62 16.29
C ASP A 434 -5.16 -2.74 14.81
N TYR A 435 -5.18 -3.97 14.32
CA TYR A 435 -5.60 -4.31 12.97
C TYR A 435 -7.09 -4.71 12.92
N LYS A 436 -7.59 -5.45 13.90
CA LYS A 436 -8.94 -6.03 13.86
C LYS A 436 -10.02 -4.96 13.90
N THR A 437 -9.86 -3.94 14.74
CA THR A 437 -10.85 -2.85 14.84
C THR A 437 -11.00 -2.11 13.51
N PRO A 438 -9.93 -1.56 12.90
CA PRO A 438 -10.06 -0.90 11.60
C PRO A 438 -10.47 -1.87 10.49
N PHE A 439 -10.00 -3.12 10.48
CA PHE A 439 -10.42 -4.12 9.49
C PHE A 439 -11.93 -4.34 9.51
N ASN A 440 -12.53 -4.51 10.70
CA ASN A 440 -13.98 -4.70 10.84
C ASN A 440 -14.79 -3.45 10.45
N LEU A 441 -14.14 -2.30 10.31
CA LEU A 441 -14.71 -1.04 9.87
C LEU A 441 -14.42 -0.76 8.37
N GLY A 442 -13.75 -1.67 7.66
CA GLY A 442 -13.38 -1.51 6.24
C GLY A 442 -12.13 -0.65 5.99
N CYS A 443 -11.28 -0.48 7.01
CA CYS A 443 -10.19 0.50 7.03
C CYS A 443 -8.77 -0.09 6.90
N ALA A 444 -8.61 -1.42 6.76
CA ALA A 444 -7.32 -2.10 6.89
C ALA A 444 -6.71 -2.56 5.56
#